data_AF-A0A2E3VXL6-F1
#
_entry.id   AF-A0A2E3VXL6-F1
#
_cell.length_a   1.000
_cell.length_b   1.000
_cell.length_c   1.000
_cell.angle_alpha   90.00
_cell.angle_beta   90.00
_cell.angle_gamma   90.00
#
_symmetry.space_group_name_H-M   'P 1'
#
loop_
_entity.id
_entity.type
_entity.pdbx_description
1 polymer ?
#
loop_
_entity_poly.entity_id
_entity_poly.type
_entity_poly.pdbx_seq_one_letter_code
_entity_poly.pdbx_strand_id
1 'polypeptide(L)'
;MQNKRPLSHGQEVEQMQRDYSDHNWSDPETQSATLLEAITTFEENNLPYALIGGIAGRGLGRPRVTHDIDLFIAPEDAKCALKALSERGFTTEERDPAWLFKAWKNNTLVDLIFKSSGDIYFDEEMQKHVQRVPFNDHFINLISPEDFVVIKAAVHQEHIPHHWHDALAVLTEGNLDWEYLVKRARFSPRRVLSLLVYAQSNDIAVPLEAIQTLYRKLFEMRSQVPKKVIYPYREIHESKESSRPKDSIIYIKARIMEALNTDERTADHDIKVVVTENSVDVRGEVFTKDQQKAVHEVVRGISPDKEFRNHVFVRTLPGPEESEVIQ
;
A
#
# COMPACT_ATOMS: atom_id res chain seq x y z
N MET A 1 -26.19 15.83 10.07
CA MET A 1 -25.15 14.82 10.38
C MET A 1 -24.91 14.86 11.87
N GLN A 2 -25.38 13.87 12.63
CA GLN A 2 -25.03 13.77 14.05
C GLN A 2 -23.55 13.36 14.13
N ASN A 3 -22.71 14.20 14.73
CA ASN A 3 -21.32 13.85 15.04
C ASN A 3 -21.32 12.61 15.93
N LYS A 4 -20.92 11.45 15.39
CA LYS A 4 -20.58 10.27 16.20
C LYS A 4 -19.50 10.73 17.19
N ARG A 5 -19.82 10.76 18.48
CA ARG A 5 -18.82 11.00 19.52
C ARG A 5 -17.84 9.81 19.47
N PRO A 6 -16.53 10.05 19.43
CA PRO A 6 -15.56 8.97 19.52
C PRO A 6 -15.78 8.20 20.82
N LEU A 7 -15.62 6.88 20.75
CA LEU A 7 -15.71 6.00 21.91
C LEU A 7 -14.66 6.45 22.95
N SER A 8 -14.97 6.30 24.24
CA SER A 8 -13.92 6.42 25.25
C SER A 8 -12.94 5.26 25.09
N HIS A 9 -11.68 5.46 25.51
CA HIS A 9 -10.65 4.42 25.40
C HIS A 9 -11.06 3.08 26.03
N GLY A 10 -11.79 3.10 27.16
CA GLY A 10 -12.32 1.88 27.77
C GLY A 10 -13.36 1.18 26.89
N GLN A 11 -14.24 1.94 26.24
CA GLN A 11 -15.21 1.41 25.28
C GLN A 11 -14.53 0.88 24.01
N GLU A 12 -13.44 1.51 23.55
CA GLU A 12 -12.64 1.01 22.43
C GLU A 12 -12.00 -0.35 22.76
N VAL A 13 -11.43 -0.49 23.97
CA VAL A 13 -10.83 -1.76 24.41
C VAL A 13 -11.88 -2.86 24.56
N GLU A 14 -13.03 -2.57 25.18
CA GLU A 14 -14.13 -3.54 25.29
C GLU A 14 -14.71 -3.92 23.92
N GLN A 15 -14.80 -2.96 22.99
CA GLN A 15 -15.23 -3.22 21.62
C GLN A 15 -14.21 -4.11 20.90
N MET A 16 -12.92 -3.79 21.00
CA MET A 16 -11.82 -4.55 20.41
C MET A 16 -11.76 -5.98 20.95
N GLN A 17 -11.95 -6.17 22.26
CA GLN A 17 -11.98 -7.50 22.87
C GLN A 17 -13.18 -8.33 22.40
N ARG A 18 -14.37 -7.71 22.32
CA ARG A 18 -15.57 -8.37 21.77
C ARG A 18 -15.38 -8.77 20.32
N ASP A 19 -14.89 -7.85 19.48
CA ASP A 19 -14.63 -8.16 18.09
C ASP A 19 -13.56 -9.26 17.97
N TYR A 20 -12.47 -9.23 18.76
CA TYR A 20 -11.48 -10.31 18.76
C TYR A 20 -12.06 -11.69 19.16
N SER A 21 -12.96 -11.74 20.15
CA SER A 21 -13.61 -12.99 20.54
C SER A 21 -14.61 -13.49 19.50
N ASP A 22 -15.33 -12.59 18.84
CA ASP A 22 -16.31 -12.94 17.81
C ASP A 22 -15.66 -13.65 16.61
N HIS A 23 -14.38 -13.36 16.32
CA HIS A 23 -13.66 -13.83 15.14
C HIS A 23 -12.72 -15.02 15.39
N ASN A 24 -12.88 -15.84 16.43
CA ASN A 24 -11.87 -16.89 16.74
C ASN A 24 -12.41 -18.25 17.20
N TRP A 25 -13.71 -18.54 17.04
CA TRP A 25 -14.32 -19.71 17.71
C TRP A 25 -14.94 -20.78 16.78
N SER A 26 -14.80 -20.68 15.45
CA SER A 26 -15.39 -21.67 14.53
C SER A 26 -14.35 -22.61 13.92
N ASP A 27 -14.65 -23.92 13.90
CA ASP A 27 -13.95 -24.89 13.08
C ASP A 27 -14.45 -24.84 11.60
N PRO A 28 -13.66 -25.33 10.62
CA PRO A 28 -13.99 -25.19 9.20
C PRO A 28 -15.30 -25.86 8.76
N GLU A 29 -15.68 -26.98 9.37
CA GLU A 29 -16.91 -27.69 9.02
C GLU A 29 -18.13 -26.91 9.51
N THR A 30 -18.09 -26.45 10.76
CA THR A 30 -19.14 -25.60 11.34
C THR A 30 -19.29 -24.27 10.61
N GLN A 31 -18.17 -23.64 10.20
CA GLN A 31 -18.19 -22.42 9.38
C GLN A 31 -18.87 -22.68 8.03
N SER A 32 -18.52 -23.78 7.36
CA SER A 32 -19.09 -24.14 6.06
C SER A 32 -20.59 -24.42 6.15
N ALA A 33 -21.03 -25.15 7.19
CA ALA A 33 -22.45 -25.41 7.43
C ALA A 33 -23.23 -24.11 7.71
N THR A 34 -22.67 -23.23 8.53
CA THR A 34 -23.30 -21.93 8.86
C THR A 34 -23.38 -21.02 7.63
N LEU A 35 -22.33 -21.00 6.80
CA LEU A 35 -22.32 -20.28 5.52
C LEU A 35 -23.42 -20.77 4.58
N LEU A 36 -23.54 -22.10 4.40
CA LEU A 36 -24.56 -22.68 3.53
C LEU A 36 -25.97 -22.39 4.04
N GLU A 37 -26.20 -22.43 5.35
CA GLU A 37 -27.50 -22.10 5.93
C GLU A 37 -27.84 -20.60 5.77
N ALA A 38 -26.87 -19.71 5.98
CA ALA A 38 -27.05 -18.28 5.73
C ALA A 38 -27.37 -18.03 4.26
N ILE A 39 -26.58 -18.59 3.33
CA ILE A 39 -26.82 -18.46 1.88
C ILE A 39 -28.19 -18.99 1.47
N THR A 40 -28.57 -20.17 1.96
CA THR A 40 -29.89 -20.75 1.69
C THR A 40 -31.00 -19.80 2.14
N THR A 41 -30.83 -19.16 3.30
CA THR A 41 -31.77 -18.16 3.83
C THR A 41 -31.88 -16.96 2.89
N PHE A 42 -30.77 -16.47 2.34
CA PHE A 42 -30.77 -15.37 1.38
C PHE A 42 -31.47 -15.74 0.08
N GLU A 43 -31.16 -16.92 -0.46
CA GLU A 43 -31.71 -17.40 -1.73
C GLU A 43 -33.22 -17.68 -1.64
N GLU A 44 -33.69 -18.34 -0.57
CA GLU A 44 -35.12 -18.58 -0.34
C GLU A 44 -35.93 -17.28 -0.21
N ASN A 45 -35.29 -16.19 0.25
CA ASN A 45 -35.91 -14.87 0.41
C ASN A 45 -35.65 -13.93 -0.77
N ASN A 46 -35.01 -14.38 -1.84
CA ASN A 46 -34.62 -13.58 -3.01
C ASN A 46 -33.79 -12.33 -2.65
N LEU A 47 -32.89 -12.45 -1.65
CA LEU A 47 -32.02 -11.38 -1.21
C LEU A 47 -30.69 -11.43 -1.99
N PRO A 48 -30.35 -10.40 -2.79
CA PRO A 48 -29.07 -10.33 -3.46
C PRO A 48 -27.92 -10.24 -2.45
N TYR A 49 -26.84 -10.98 -2.71
CA TYR A 49 -25.64 -10.94 -1.88
C TYR A 49 -24.40 -11.31 -2.70
N ALA A 50 -23.24 -10.95 -2.17
CA ALA A 50 -21.95 -11.50 -2.57
C ALA A 50 -21.15 -11.92 -1.34
N LEU A 51 -20.59 -13.13 -1.35
CA LEU A 51 -19.59 -13.53 -0.38
C LEU A 51 -18.30 -12.75 -0.64
N ILE A 52 -17.79 -12.07 0.39
CA ILE A 52 -16.52 -11.32 0.36
C ILE A 52 -15.54 -11.89 1.39
N GLY A 53 -14.59 -11.06 1.84
CA GLY A 53 -13.82 -11.39 3.04
C GLY A 53 -12.76 -12.47 2.86
N GLY A 54 -12.42 -13.12 3.96
CA GLY A 54 -11.37 -14.15 3.98
C GLY A 54 -11.75 -15.44 3.25
N ILE A 55 -13.03 -15.82 3.28
CA ILE A 55 -13.52 -17.02 2.59
C ILE A 55 -13.46 -16.80 1.07
N ALA A 56 -13.89 -15.63 0.58
CA ALA A 56 -13.79 -15.31 -0.84
C ALA A 56 -12.33 -15.32 -1.34
N GLY A 57 -11.40 -14.86 -0.51
CA GLY A 57 -9.96 -14.91 -0.83
C GLY A 57 -9.44 -16.31 -1.16
N ARG A 58 -10.02 -17.38 -0.58
CA ARG A 58 -9.65 -18.77 -0.91
C ARG A 58 -9.93 -19.11 -2.38
N GLY A 59 -11.06 -18.65 -2.92
CA GLY A 59 -11.44 -18.87 -4.32
C GLY A 59 -10.73 -17.93 -5.31
N LEU A 60 -10.13 -16.84 -4.81
CA LEU A 60 -9.51 -15.78 -5.62
C LEU A 60 -7.97 -15.79 -5.56
N GLY A 61 -7.36 -16.87 -5.04
CA GLY A 61 -5.91 -17.05 -5.10
C GLY A 61 -5.13 -16.72 -3.82
N ARG A 62 -5.82 -16.51 -2.69
CA ARG A 62 -5.14 -16.35 -1.39
C ARG A 62 -5.89 -17.05 -0.25
N PRO A 63 -5.70 -18.37 -0.09
CA PRO A 63 -6.29 -19.07 1.02
C PRO A 63 -5.72 -18.60 2.36
N ARG A 64 -6.63 -18.25 3.28
CA ARG A 64 -6.29 -17.89 4.66
C ARG A 64 -7.30 -18.46 5.64
N VAL A 65 -6.85 -18.59 6.89
CA VAL A 65 -7.74 -18.87 8.01
C VAL A 65 -8.51 -17.58 8.32
N THR A 66 -9.82 -17.70 8.39
CA THR A 66 -10.78 -16.66 8.77
C THR A 66 -11.89 -17.39 9.50
N HIS A 67 -12.49 -16.78 10.51
CA HIS A 67 -13.48 -17.44 11.38
C HIS A 67 -14.88 -16.84 11.22
N ASP A 68 -14.95 -15.71 10.54
CA ASP A 68 -16.11 -14.93 10.14
C ASP A 68 -16.54 -15.24 8.70
N ILE A 69 -17.82 -15.02 8.43
CA ILE A 69 -18.42 -15.05 7.10
C ILE A 69 -18.82 -13.62 6.76
N ASP A 70 -18.29 -13.07 5.68
CA ASP A 70 -18.61 -11.72 5.24
C ASP A 70 -19.57 -11.75 4.03
N LEU A 71 -20.82 -11.30 4.22
CA LEU A 71 -21.78 -11.13 3.13
C LEU A 71 -21.95 -9.65 2.82
N PHE A 72 -21.74 -9.27 1.56
CA PHE A 72 -21.96 -7.91 1.07
C PHE A 72 -23.35 -7.81 0.43
N ILE A 73 -24.16 -6.88 0.94
CA ILE A 73 -25.60 -6.77 0.66
C ILE A 73 -25.98 -5.29 0.46
N ALA A 74 -27.15 -5.03 -0.13
CA ALA A 74 -27.62 -3.66 -0.28
C ALA A 74 -28.11 -3.10 1.08
N PRO A 75 -27.89 -1.81 1.40
CA PRO A 75 -28.35 -1.20 2.65
C PRO A 75 -29.86 -1.36 2.90
N GLU A 76 -30.67 -1.27 1.84
CA GLU A 76 -32.12 -1.46 1.87
C GLU A 76 -32.53 -2.88 2.28
N ASP A 77 -31.71 -3.88 1.97
CA ASP A 77 -31.96 -5.29 2.27
C ASP A 77 -31.47 -5.69 3.66
N ALA A 78 -30.61 -4.89 4.30
CA ALA A 78 -29.91 -5.26 5.52
C ALA A 78 -30.85 -5.65 6.68
N LYS A 79 -31.95 -4.91 6.88
CA LYS A 79 -32.93 -5.24 7.92
C LYS A 79 -33.75 -6.48 7.58
N CYS A 80 -34.09 -6.68 6.31
CA CYS A 80 -34.81 -7.84 5.84
C CYS A 80 -33.95 -9.11 6.00
N ALA A 81 -32.70 -9.04 5.58
CA ALA A 81 -31.70 -10.10 5.74
C ALA A 81 -31.49 -10.47 7.21
N LEU A 82 -31.34 -9.48 8.09
CA LEU A 82 -31.19 -9.72 9.53
C LEU A 82 -32.42 -10.43 10.11
N LYS A 83 -33.64 -10.01 9.73
CA LYS A 83 -34.87 -10.66 10.15
C LYS A 83 -34.97 -12.11 9.65
N ALA A 84 -34.66 -12.35 8.38
CA ALA A 84 -34.70 -13.68 7.77
C ALA A 84 -33.72 -14.65 8.46
N LEU A 85 -32.50 -14.19 8.77
CA LEU A 85 -31.55 -14.99 9.55
C LEU A 85 -32.06 -15.26 10.97
N SER A 86 -32.67 -14.27 11.63
CA SER A 86 -33.26 -14.46 12.97
C SER A 86 -34.37 -15.52 12.96
N GLU A 87 -35.24 -15.52 11.93
CA GLU A 87 -36.29 -16.53 11.74
C GLU A 87 -35.72 -17.94 11.48
N ARG A 88 -34.49 -18.03 10.95
CA ARG A 88 -33.73 -19.29 10.79
C ARG A 88 -32.89 -19.67 12.03
N GLY A 89 -33.10 -18.97 13.14
CA GLY A 89 -32.46 -19.28 14.43
C GLY A 89 -31.05 -18.72 14.60
N PHE A 90 -30.65 -17.72 13.81
CA PHE A 90 -29.44 -16.94 14.10
C PHE A 90 -29.75 -15.93 15.22
N THR A 91 -28.80 -15.73 16.12
CA THR A 91 -28.80 -14.55 17.00
C THR A 91 -28.36 -13.35 16.16
N THR A 92 -29.01 -12.20 16.27
CA THR A 92 -28.75 -11.05 15.37
C THR A 92 -28.62 -9.73 16.12
N GLU A 93 -27.78 -8.82 15.62
CA GLU A 93 -27.51 -7.50 16.20
C GLU A 93 -27.38 -6.42 15.11
N GLU A 94 -28.09 -5.30 15.27
CA GLU A 94 -27.87 -4.07 14.47
C GLU A 94 -26.60 -3.32 14.98
N ARG A 95 -25.41 -3.90 14.78
CA ARG A 95 -24.15 -3.43 15.37
C ARG A 95 -23.78 -1.97 15.03
N ASP A 96 -23.70 -1.64 13.75
CA ASP A 96 -23.52 -0.26 13.28
C ASP A 96 -24.44 0.01 12.10
N PRO A 97 -25.55 0.76 12.29
CA PRO A 97 -26.52 1.01 11.25
C PRO A 97 -25.98 1.83 10.08
N ALA A 98 -24.75 2.36 10.17
CA ALA A 98 -24.11 3.04 9.06
C ALA A 98 -23.45 2.08 8.05
N TRP A 99 -23.11 0.84 8.42
CA TRP A 99 -22.36 -0.05 7.51
C TRP A 99 -22.42 -1.56 7.78
N LEU A 100 -22.76 -2.03 8.99
CA LEU A 100 -22.63 -3.45 9.37
C LEU A 100 -23.71 -3.90 10.36
N PHE A 101 -24.37 -5.01 10.04
CA PHE A 101 -25.09 -5.83 11.02
C PHE A 101 -24.40 -7.16 11.23
N LYS A 102 -24.68 -7.83 12.35
CA LYS A 102 -24.05 -9.08 12.73
C LYS A 102 -25.09 -10.15 13.02
N ALA A 103 -24.78 -11.38 12.64
CA ALA A 103 -25.54 -12.57 13.00
C ALA A 103 -24.60 -13.68 13.49
N TRP A 104 -25.08 -14.55 14.38
CA TRP A 104 -24.31 -15.66 14.92
C TRP A 104 -25.12 -16.93 14.93
N LYS A 105 -24.46 -18.03 14.57
CA LYS A 105 -24.97 -19.39 14.77
C LYS A 105 -23.79 -20.34 14.91
N ASN A 106 -23.89 -21.32 15.81
CA ASN A 106 -22.85 -22.33 16.04
C ASN A 106 -21.44 -21.72 16.20
N ASN A 107 -21.31 -20.67 17.02
CA ASN A 107 -20.05 -19.96 17.25
C ASN A 107 -19.38 -19.37 15.99
N THR A 108 -20.13 -19.24 14.89
CA THR A 108 -19.68 -18.62 13.66
C THR A 108 -20.37 -17.27 13.50
N LEU A 109 -19.57 -16.22 13.32
CA LEU A 109 -20.03 -14.86 13.01
C LEU A 109 -20.35 -14.76 11.51
N VAL A 110 -21.47 -14.12 11.19
CA VAL A 110 -21.87 -13.69 9.85
C VAL A 110 -22.02 -12.17 9.87
N ASP A 111 -21.08 -11.49 9.22
CA ASP A 111 -21.09 -10.04 9.02
C ASP A 111 -21.92 -9.70 7.79
N LEU A 112 -22.98 -8.90 8.00
CA LEU A 112 -23.82 -8.34 6.95
C LEU A 112 -23.35 -6.92 6.65
N ILE A 113 -22.38 -6.83 5.76
CA ILE A 113 -21.76 -5.57 5.36
C ILE A 113 -22.63 -4.96 4.26
N PHE A 114 -23.01 -3.70 4.41
CA PHE A 114 -23.75 -2.96 3.37
C PHE A 114 -23.07 -1.68 2.92
N LYS A 115 -21.92 -1.35 3.53
CA LYS A 115 -21.05 -0.27 3.08
C LYS A 115 -19.59 -0.59 3.41
N SER A 116 -18.69 -0.35 2.46
CA SER A 116 -17.24 -0.45 2.65
C SER A 116 -16.53 0.91 2.53
N SER A 117 -15.22 0.93 2.77
CA SER A 117 -14.39 2.13 2.69
C SER A 117 -14.46 2.77 1.30
N GLY A 118 -14.49 4.11 1.24
CA GLY A 118 -14.63 4.86 -0.01
C GLY A 118 -16.06 4.93 -0.54
N ASP A 119 -17.07 4.77 0.34
CA ASP A 119 -18.50 4.78 0.00
C ASP A 119 -18.86 3.74 -1.08
N ILE A 120 -18.24 2.56 -0.98
CA ILE A 120 -18.56 1.41 -1.84
C ILE A 120 -19.79 0.70 -1.26
N TYR A 121 -20.80 0.50 -2.11
CA TYR A 121 -22.04 -0.21 -1.82
C TYR A 121 -22.18 -1.43 -2.73
N PHE A 122 -23.04 -2.38 -2.35
CA PHE A 122 -23.43 -3.51 -3.19
C PHE A 122 -24.44 -3.07 -4.27
N ASP A 123 -23.97 -2.22 -5.18
CA ASP A 123 -24.78 -1.60 -6.23
C ASP A 123 -25.15 -2.58 -7.37
N GLU A 124 -26.11 -2.19 -8.20
CA GLU A 124 -26.56 -3.00 -9.35
C GLU A 124 -25.41 -3.38 -10.29
N GLU A 125 -24.40 -2.53 -10.39
CA GLU A 125 -23.24 -2.80 -11.23
C GLU A 125 -22.40 -3.95 -10.68
N MET A 126 -22.14 -3.96 -9.36
CA MET A 126 -21.47 -5.07 -8.69
C MET A 126 -22.29 -6.36 -8.76
N GLN A 127 -23.62 -6.27 -8.58
CA GLN A 127 -24.52 -7.42 -8.69
C GLN A 127 -24.42 -8.13 -10.04
N LYS A 128 -24.26 -7.39 -11.14
CA LYS A 128 -24.10 -7.96 -12.50
C LYS A 128 -22.80 -8.75 -12.69
N HIS A 129 -21.79 -8.48 -11.87
CA HIS A 129 -20.46 -9.10 -11.97
C HIS A 129 -20.20 -10.14 -10.89
N VAL A 130 -21.18 -10.41 -10.02
CA VAL A 130 -21.12 -11.52 -9.07
C VAL A 130 -20.92 -12.84 -9.82
N GLN A 131 -19.97 -13.64 -9.37
CA GLN A 131 -19.64 -14.93 -9.95
C GLN A 131 -20.32 -16.05 -9.18
N ARG A 132 -21.09 -16.88 -9.88
CA ARG A 132 -21.68 -18.08 -9.30
C ARG A 132 -20.65 -19.21 -9.34
N VAL A 133 -20.13 -19.61 -8.17
CA VAL A 133 -19.04 -20.58 -8.05
C VAL A 133 -19.47 -21.82 -7.28
N PRO A 134 -18.92 -23.01 -7.57
CA PRO A 134 -19.17 -24.20 -6.77
C PRO A 134 -18.55 -24.06 -5.37
N PHE A 135 -19.27 -24.47 -4.34
CA PHE A 135 -18.83 -24.54 -2.96
C PHE A 135 -19.50 -25.75 -2.27
N ASN A 136 -18.71 -26.78 -1.98
CA ASN A 136 -19.21 -28.12 -1.64
C ASN A 136 -20.24 -28.59 -2.69
N ASP A 137 -21.41 -29.06 -2.26
CA ASP A 137 -22.49 -29.51 -3.14
C ASP A 137 -23.44 -28.38 -3.58
N HIS A 138 -23.08 -27.12 -3.33
CA HIS A 138 -23.89 -25.94 -3.65
C HIS A 138 -23.17 -25.02 -4.62
N PHE A 139 -23.91 -24.09 -5.21
CA PHE A 139 -23.33 -22.93 -5.84
C PHE A 139 -23.55 -21.72 -4.93
N ILE A 140 -22.60 -20.79 -4.90
CA ILE A 140 -22.69 -19.57 -4.10
C ILE A 140 -22.32 -18.35 -4.92
N ASN A 141 -22.84 -17.19 -4.53
CA ASN A 141 -22.49 -15.91 -5.13
C ASN A 141 -21.20 -15.39 -4.50
N LEU A 142 -20.14 -15.29 -5.32
CA LEU A 142 -18.85 -14.73 -4.95
C LEU A 142 -18.70 -13.34 -5.58
N ILE A 143 -18.07 -12.42 -4.85
CA ILE A 143 -17.69 -11.12 -5.42
C ILE A 143 -16.75 -11.29 -6.64
N SER A 144 -16.86 -10.38 -7.59
CA SER A 144 -15.94 -10.31 -8.73
C SER A 144 -14.49 -10.07 -8.26
N PRO A 145 -13.48 -10.62 -8.96
CA PRO A 145 -12.07 -10.33 -8.67
C PRO A 145 -11.76 -8.82 -8.66
N GLU A 146 -12.37 -8.05 -9.56
CA GLU A 146 -12.15 -6.63 -9.73
C GLU A 146 -12.68 -5.81 -8.54
N ASP A 147 -13.92 -6.09 -8.12
CA ASP A 147 -14.52 -5.41 -6.96
C ASP A 147 -13.78 -5.80 -5.67
N PHE A 148 -13.34 -7.06 -5.56
CA PHE A 148 -12.51 -7.50 -4.44
C PHE A 148 -11.19 -6.71 -4.38
N VAL A 149 -10.48 -6.55 -5.49
CA VAL A 149 -9.24 -5.75 -5.57
C VAL A 149 -9.51 -4.30 -5.15
N VAL A 150 -10.57 -3.68 -5.65
CA VAL A 150 -10.91 -2.28 -5.33
C VAL A 150 -11.25 -2.12 -3.85
N ILE A 151 -12.06 -3.02 -3.28
CA ILE A 151 -12.41 -3.01 -1.86
C ILE A 151 -11.15 -3.18 -1.01
N LYS A 152 -10.31 -4.18 -1.30
CA LYS A 152 -9.06 -4.44 -0.57
C LYS A 152 -8.08 -3.29 -0.65
N ALA A 153 -7.95 -2.68 -1.83
CA ALA A 153 -7.18 -1.45 -1.99
C ALA A 153 -7.74 -0.34 -1.09
N ALA A 154 -9.07 -0.14 -1.06
CA ALA A 154 -9.73 0.91 -0.29
C ALA A 154 -9.62 0.74 1.24
N VAL A 155 -9.84 -0.48 1.75
CA VAL A 155 -9.85 -0.77 3.19
C VAL A 155 -8.46 -0.90 3.81
N HIS A 156 -7.41 -1.04 2.99
CA HIS A 156 -6.05 -1.24 3.51
C HIS A 156 -5.60 -0.10 4.43
N GLN A 157 -5.04 -0.48 5.58
CA GLN A 157 -4.45 0.43 6.55
C GLN A 157 -3.09 -0.13 6.97
N GLU A 158 -2.19 0.73 7.46
CA GLU A 158 -0.83 0.32 7.85
C GLU A 158 -0.83 -0.80 8.88
N HIS A 159 -1.72 -0.73 9.88
CA HIS A 159 -1.88 -1.74 10.91
C HIS A 159 -2.65 -3.00 10.46
N ILE A 160 -3.17 -3.01 9.22
CA ILE A 160 -3.88 -4.14 8.61
C ILE A 160 -3.32 -4.38 7.18
N PRO A 161 -2.04 -4.79 7.06
CA PRO A 161 -1.35 -4.85 5.78
C PRO A 161 -1.86 -5.98 4.87
N HIS A 162 -2.49 -7.00 5.46
CA HIS A 162 -2.89 -8.19 4.73
C HIS A 162 -3.88 -7.91 3.59
N HIS A 163 -4.69 -6.84 3.67
CA HIS A 163 -5.61 -6.47 2.60
C HIS A 163 -4.87 -6.09 1.30
N TRP A 164 -3.72 -5.41 1.42
CA TRP A 164 -2.89 -5.10 0.26
C TRP A 164 -2.40 -6.38 -0.41
N HIS A 165 -1.94 -7.34 0.40
CA HIS A 165 -1.45 -8.62 -0.10
C HIS A 165 -2.58 -9.49 -0.70
N ASP A 166 -3.80 -9.42 -0.16
CA ASP A 166 -4.98 -10.07 -0.77
C ASP A 166 -5.20 -9.54 -2.19
N ALA A 167 -5.16 -8.21 -2.36
CA ALA A 167 -5.36 -7.58 -3.67
C ALA A 167 -4.25 -7.97 -4.67
N LEU A 168 -2.99 -8.06 -4.24
CA LEU A 168 -1.88 -8.49 -5.09
C LEU A 168 -2.00 -9.94 -5.56
N ALA A 169 -2.48 -10.84 -4.70
CA ALA A 169 -2.74 -12.22 -5.08
C ALA A 169 -3.81 -12.31 -6.18
N VAL A 170 -4.92 -11.57 -6.02
CA VAL A 170 -5.96 -11.50 -7.06
C VAL A 170 -5.44 -10.87 -8.35
N LEU A 171 -4.56 -9.87 -8.29
CA LEU A 171 -3.91 -9.31 -9.49
C LEU A 171 -2.99 -10.31 -10.20
N THR A 172 -2.46 -11.29 -9.48
CA THR A 172 -1.56 -12.32 -10.02
C THR A 172 -2.33 -13.48 -10.64
N GLU A 173 -3.39 -13.93 -9.97
CA GLU A 173 -4.11 -15.16 -10.31
C GLU A 173 -5.46 -14.92 -10.98
N GLY A 174 -5.99 -13.69 -10.88
CA GLY A 174 -7.31 -13.32 -11.38
C GLY A 174 -7.32 -13.04 -12.87
N ASN A 175 -8.23 -13.71 -13.59
CA ASN A 175 -8.63 -13.31 -14.94
C ASN A 175 -9.51 -12.06 -14.85
N LEU A 176 -8.88 -10.90 -14.82
CA LEU A 176 -9.53 -9.61 -14.59
C LEU A 176 -10.09 -9.00 -15.89
N ASP A 177 -11.31 -8.49 -15.82
CA ASP A 177 -11.82 -7.46 -16.71
C ASP A 177 -11.21 -6.10 -16.31
N TRP A 178 -10.19 -5.70 -17.06
CA TRP A 178 -9.46 -4.47 -16.79
C TRP A 178 -10.29 -3.20 -17.03
N GLU A 179 -11.24 -3.21 -17.97
CA GLU A 179 -12.13 -2.07 -18.20
C GLU A 179 -13.07 -1.90 -17.00
N TYR A 180 -13.61 -3.02 -16.51
CA TYR A 180 -14.44 -3.04 -15.31
C TYR A 180 -13.66 -2.60 -14.07
N LEU A 181 -12.45 -3.13 -13.85
CA LEU A 181 -11.59 -2.71 -12.73
C LEU A 181 -11.33 -1.20 -12.76
N VAL A 182 -10.97 -0.64 -13.91
CA VAL A 182 -10.72 0.80 -14.07
C VAL A 182 -12.00 1.63 -13.83
N LYS A 183 -13.17 1.11 -14.22
CA LYS A 183 -14.48 1.72 -13.92
C LYS A 183 -14.77 1.71 -12.42
N ARG A 184 -14.51 0.60 -11.72
CA ARG A 184 -14.73 0.45 -10.27
C ARG A 184 -13.70 1.20 -9.43
N ALA A 185 -12.48 1.39 -9.92
CA ALA A 185 -11.43 2.15 -9.24
C ALA A 185 -11.84 3.59 -8.88
N ARG A 186 -12.92 4.15 -9.45
CA ARG A 186 -13.49 5.47 -9.11
C ARG A 186 -13.73 5.69 -7.61
N PHE A 187 -13.98 4.63 -6.83
CA PHE A 187 -14.18 4.73 -5.38
C PHE A 187 -12.88 4.96 -4.59
N SER A 188 -11.73 4.57 -5.14
CA SER A 188 -10.43 4.74 -4.50
C SER A 188 -9.30 4.87 -5.53
N PRO A 189 -9.37 5.84 -6.46
CA PRO A 189 -8.58 5.82 -7.69
C PRO A 189 -7.09 5.94 -7.43
N ARG A 190 -6.69 6.74 -6.42
CA ARG A 190 -5.27 6.86 -6.03
C ARG A 190 -4.73 5.57 -5.43
N ARG A 191 -5.53 4.89 -4.60
CA ARG A 191 -5.12 3.66 -3.93
C ARG A 191 -5.00 2.51 -4.92
N VAL A 192 -5.96 2.39 -5.85
CA VAL A 192 -5.90 1.41 -6.93
C VAL A 192 -4.74 1.71 -7.88
N LEU A 193 -4.53 2.96 -8.30
CA LEU A 193 -3.37 3.32 -9.13
C LEU A 193 -2.05 2.96 -8.44
N SER A 194 -1.89 3.30 -7.15
CA SER A 194 -0.70 2.92 -6.38
C SER A 194 -0.51 1.40 -6.32
N LEU A 195 -1.59 0.64 -6.14
CA LEU A 195 -1.56 -0.82 -6.13
C LEU A 195 -1.09 -1.38 -7.47
N LEU A 196 -1.65 -0.89 -8.58
CA LEU A 196 -1.31 -1.35 -9.93
C LEU A 196 0.16 -1.06 -10.28
N VAL A 197 0.66 0.12 -9.93
CA VAL A 197 2.08 0.48 -10.15
C VAL A 197 2.99 -0.38 -9.26
N TYR A 198 2.61 -0.59 -8.00
CA TYR A 198 3.36 -1.48 -7.10
C TYR A 198 3.37 -2.93 -7.61
N ALA A 199 2.24 -3.42 -8.13
CA ALA A 199 2.13 -4.75 -8.71
C ALA A 199 3.11 -4.92 -9.90
N GLN A 200 3.17 -3.94 -10.82
CA GLN A 200 4.16 -3.96 -11.90
C GLN A 200 5.61 -3.94 -11.38
N SER A 201 5.90 -3.22 -10.30
CA SER A 201 7.25 -3.21 -9.71
C SER A 201 7.64 -4.55 -9.05
N ASN A 202 6.69 -5.45 -8.86
CA ASN A 202 6.91 -6.83 -8.42
C ASN A 202 6.65 -7.84 -9.55
N ASP A 203 6.80 -7.41 -10.80
CA ASP A 203 6.65 -8.25 -12.00
C ASP A 203 5.27 -8.90 -12.18
N ILE A 204 4.23 -8.37 -11.53
CA ILE A 204 2.84 -8.80 -11.76
C ILE A 204 2.34 -8.14 -13.05
N ALA A 205 1.77 -8.95 -13.95
CA ALA A 205 1.26 -8.51 -15.23
C ALA A 205 0.03 -7.60 -15.06
N VAL A 206 0.24 -6.29 -15.22
CA VAL A 206 -0.84 -5.28 -15.25
C VAL A 206 -0.76 -4.53 -16.58
N PRO A 207 -1.86 -4.41 -17.34
CA PRO A 207 -1.89 -3.63 -18.57
C PRO A 207 -1.51 -2.16 -18.32
N LEU A 208 -0.54 -1.68 -19.08
CA LEU A 208 -0.10 -0.28 -19.02
C LEU A 208 -1.27 0.70 -19.25
N GLU A 209 -2.22 0.32 -20.10
CA GLU A 209 -3.40 1.13 -20.40
C GLU A 209 -4.31 1.37 -19.19
N ALA A 210 -4.44 0.41 -18.27
CA ALA A 210 -5.20 0.57 -17.04
C ALA A 210 -4.55 1.65 -16.13
N ILE A 211 -3.22 1.57 -15.97
CA ILE A 211 -2.44 2.54 -15.19
C ILE A 211 -2.52 3.92 -15.83
N GLN A 212 -2.28 4.02 -17.14
CA GLN A 212 -2.34 5.29 -17.86
C GLN A 212 -3.74 5.91 -17.75
N THR A 213 -4.80 5.13 -17.93
CA THR A 213 -6.18 5.63 -17.83
C THR A 213 -6.49 6.20 -16.45
N LEU A 214 -6.09 5.52 -15.37
CA LEU A 214 -6.26 6.03 -14.01
C LEU A 214 -5.39 7.27 -13.74
N TYR A 215 -4.15 7.27 -14.21
CA TYR A 215 -3.24 8.41 -14.09
C TYR A 215 -3.82 9.66 -14.75
N ARG A 216 -4.27 9.55 -16.01
CA ARG A 216 -4.88 10.67 -16.75
C ARG A 216 -6.09 11.24 -16.01
N LYS A 217 -7.00 10.36 -15.55
CA LYS A 217 -8.19 10.75 -14.77
C LYS A 217 -7.83 11.51 -13.48
N LEU A 218 -6.69 11.21 -12.85
CA LEU A 218 -6.28 11.78 -11.57
C LEU A 218 -5.46 13.06 -11.69
N PHE A 219 -4.58 13.15 -12.70
CA PHE A 219 -3.49 14.13 -12.71
C PHE A 219 -3.49 15.04 -13.94
N GLU A 220 -4.12 14.67 -15.04
CA GLU A 220 -4.16 15.53 -16.24
C GLU A 220 -5.28 16.59 -16.20
N MET A 221 -6.21 16.47 -15.24
CA MET A 221 -7.10 17.58 -14.88
C MET A 221 -6.32 18.65 -14.13
N ARG A 222 -6.06 19.79 -14.80
CA ARG A 222 -5.32 20.96 -14.27
C ARG A 222 -5.67 21.22 -12.79
N SER A 223 -4.76 20.84 -11.91
CA SER A 223 -4.80 21.18 -10.49
C SER A 223 -3.58 22.03 -10.18
N GLN A 224 -3.76 23.18 -9.54
CA GLN A 224 -2.67 23.94 -8.94
C GLN A 224 -2.13 23.12 -7.75
N VAL A 225 -1.17 22.23 -8.03
CA VAL A 225 -0.51 21.47 -6.97
C VAL A 225 0.33 22.45 -6.14
N PRO A 226 0.16 22.50 -4.81
CA PRO A 226 1.01 23.31 -3.97
C PRO A 226 2.47 22.89 -4.14
N LYS A 227 3.34 23.80 -4.60
CA LYS A 227 4.79 23.54 -4.71
C LYS A 227 5.46 23.32 -3.34
N LYS A 228 4.78 23.68 -2.26
CA LYS A 228 5.25 23.53 -0.87
C LYS A 228 4.16 22.84 -0.06
N VAL A 229 4.49 21.68 0.50
CA VAL A 229 3.66 20.98 1.48
C VAL A 229 4.07 21.50 2.87
N ILE A 230 3.14 22.15 3.57
CA ILE A 230 3.34 22.58 4.96
C ILE A 230 2.89 21.41 5.84
N TYR A 231 3.81 20.83 6.60
CA TYR A 231 3.52 19.74 7.52
C TYR A 231 3.17 20.32 8.89
N PRO A 232 1.89 20.34 9.32
CA PRO A 232 1.48 21.01 10.56
C PRO A 232 2.12 20.42 11.83
N TYR A 233 2.58 19.17 11.78
CA TYR A 233 3.25 18.48 12.90
C TYR A 233 4.77 18.43 12.78
N ARG A 234 5.33 18.89 11.65
CA ARG A 234 6.71 19.35 11.59
C ARG A 234 6.65 20.86 11.62
N GLU A 235 6.20 21.42 12.74
CA GLU A 235 6.76 22.72 13.10
C GLU A 235 8.27 22.50 13.15
N ILE A 236 8.95 23.01 12.13
CA ILE A 236 10.33 23.38 12.30
C ILE A 236 10.22 24.41 13.42
N HIS A 237 10.42 23.97 14.66
CA HIS A 237 11.06 24.87 15.59
C HIS A 237 12.29 25.29 14.81
N GLU A 238 12.26 26.50 14.25
CA GLU A 238 13.47 27.24 13.96
C GLU A 238 14.14 27.24 15.32
N SER A 239 14.94 26.22 15.56
CA SER A 239 15.79 26.12 16.72
C SER A 239 16.63 27.36 16.56
N LYS A 240 16.26 28.42 17.30
CA LYS A 240 16.90 29.73 17.36
C LYS A 240 18.31 29.51 16.92
N GLU A 241 18.64 29.91 15.68
CA GLU A 241 19.87 29.60 14.96
C GLU A 241 20.95 29.22 15.96
N SER A 242 20.94 27.93 16.33
CA SER A 242 21.90 27.45 17.30
C SER A 242 23.16 27.62 16.50
N SER A 243 24.09 28.41 17.00
CA SER A 243 25.42 28.61 16.43
C SER A 243 26.16 27.27 16.43
N ARG A 244 25.63 26.28 15.69
CA ARG A 244 26.28 25.06 15.31
C ARG A 244 27.41 25.55 14.41
N PRO A 245 28.67 25.33 14.78
CA PRO A 245 29.77 25.88 14.01
C PRO A 245 29.61 25.40 12.58
N LYS A 246 29.44 26.34 11.64
CA LYS A 246 29.51 26.05 10.19
C LYS A 246 30.83 25.35 9.82
N ASP A 247 31.79 25.35 10.76
CA ASP A 247 33.12 24.76 10.69
C ASP A 247 33.26 23.40 11.39
N SER A 248 32.17 22.76 11.80
CA SER A 248 32.24 21.39 12.33
C SER A 248 32.81 20.45 11.25
N ILE A 249 33.81 19.65 11.65
CA ILE A 249 34.53 18.70 10.80
C ILE A 249 33.58 17.80 9.97
N ILE A 250 32.45 17.42 10.58
CA ILE A 250 31.42 16.57 9.95
C ILE A 250 30.77 17.29 8.76
N TYR A 251 30.43 18.56 8.90
CA TYR A 251 29.81 19.35 7.83
C TYR A 251 30.81 19.71 6.73
N ILE A 252 32.08 19.95 7.08
CA ILE A 252 33.13 20.17 6.08
C ILE A 252 33.34 18.91 5.23
N LYS A 253 33.41 17.73 5.85
CA LYS A 253 33.50 16.45 5.12
C LYS A 253 32.30 16.24 4.20
N ALA A 254 31.08 16.47 4.70
CA ALA A 254 29.86 16.30 3.91
C ALA A 254 29.84 17.22 2.68
N ARG A 255 30.19 18.52 2.84
CA ARG A 255 30.25 19.48 1.74
C ARG A 255 31.30 19.11 0.69
N ILE A 256 32.46 18.63 1.11
CA ILE A 256 33.51 18.18 0.18
C ILE A 256 33.03 16.96 -0.61
N MET A 257 32.44 15.96 0.06
CA MET A 257 31.91 14.77 -0.62
C MET A 257 30.77 15.14 -1.60
N GLU A 258 29.86 16.02 -1.20
CA GLU A 258 28.76 16.48 -2.06
C GLU A 258 29.28 17.20 -3.31
N ALA A 259 30.24 18.11 -3.14
CA ALA A 259 30.83 18.83 -4.27
C ALA A 259 31.63 17.93 -5.21
N LEU A 260 32.37 16.95 -4.67
CA LEU A 260 33.10 15.98 -5.50
C LEU A 260 32.14 15.06 -6.30
N ASN A 261 31.01 14.68 -5.71
CA ASN A 261 30.01 13.84 -6.38
C ASN A 261 29.17 14.59 -7.42
N THR A 262 29.08 15.92 -7.33
CA THR A 262 28.23 16.75 -8.22
C THR A 262 29.03 17.48 -9.29
N ASP A 263 30.34 17.65 -9.12
CA ASP A 263 31.22 18.20 -10.16
C ASP A 263 31.50 17.12 -11.21
N GLU A 264 31.03 17.34 -12.44
CA GLU A 264 31.20 16.43 -13.58
C GLU A 264 32.68 16.11 -13.87
N ARG A 265 33.61 16.98 -13.44
CA ARG A 265 35.06 16.78 -13.58
C ARG A 265 35.64 15.81 -12.54
N THR A 266 34.87 15.43 -11.52
CA THR A 266 35.33 14.57 -10.40
C THR A 266 34.40 13.42 -10.06
N ALA A 267 33.32 13.20 -10.82
CA ALA A 267 32.20 12.29 -10.53
C ALA A 267 32.54 10.78 -10.38
N ASP A 268 33.82 10.43 -10.23
CA ASP A 268 34.32 9.08 -9.99
C ASP A 268 34.15 8.65 -8.52
N HIS A 269 33.73 7.40 -8.28
CA HIS A 269 33.17 6.96 -6.99
C HIS A 269 34.18 6.40 -5.98
N ASP A 270 35.48 6.42 -6.29
CA ASP A 270 36.53 5.81 -5.44
C ASP A 270 37.35 6.82 -4.60
N ILE A 271 36.80 8.03 -4.38
CA ILE A 271 37.45 9.07 -3.58
C ILE A 271 36.96 9.04 -2.12
N LYS A 272 37.90 8.90 -1.18
CA LYS A 272 37.69 8.96 0.26
C LYS A 272 38.24 10.25 0.84
N VAL A 273 37.43 10.91 1.66
CA VAL A 273 37.78 12.19 2.31
C VAL A 273 37.81 12.01 3.83
N VAL A 274 38.91 12.42 4.45
CA VAL A 274 39.07 12.54 5.91
C VAL A 274 39.33 14.00 6.24
N VAL A 275 38.54 14.55 7.16
CA VAL A 275 38.69 15.94 7.63
C VAL A 275 39.08 15.90 9.11
N THR A 276 40.03 16.74 9.48
CA THR A 276 40.47 16.98 10.85
C THR A 276 40.35 18.47 11.19
N GLU A 277 40.74 18.88 12.40
CA GLU A 277 40.76 20.29 12.78
C GLU A 277 41.67 21.12 11.88
N ASN A 278 42.81 20.57 11.43
CA ASN A 278 43.83 21.34 10.71
C ASN A 278 44.07 20.89 9.27
N SER A 279 43.54 19.73 8.85
CA SER A 279 43.81 19.17 7.52
C SER A 279 42.63 18.46 6.88
N VAL A 280 42.69 18.39 5.55
CA VAL A 280 41.84 17.53 4.71
C VAL A 280 42.74 16.56 3.95
N ASP A 281 42.53 15.27 4.14
CA ASP A 281 43.24 14.19 3.44
C ASP A 281 42.26 13.54 2.47
N VAL A 282 42.63 13.48 1.19
CA VAL A 282 41.82 12.89 0.13
C VAL A 282 42.62 11.80 -0.55
N ARG A 283 42.03 10.61 -0.65
CA ARG A 283 42.66 9.41 -1.22
C ARG A 283 41.74 8.77 -2.22
N GLY A 284 42.27 8.23 -3.29
CA GLY A 284 41.48 7.53 -4.30
C GLY A 284 42.22 7.43 -5.61
N GLU A 285 41.50 7.01 -6.64
CA GLU A 285 42.01 6.91 -7.99
C GLU A 285 41.13 7.70 -8.94
N VAL A 286 41.73 8.28 -9.97
CA VAL A 286 41.04 8.95 -11.09
C VAL A 286 41.67 8.52 -12.40
N PHE A 287 40.98 8.66 -13.53
CA PHE A 287 41.48 8.20 -14.82
C PHE A 287 42.40 9.21 -15.54
N THR A 288 42.32 10.49 -15.19
CA THR A 288 43.08 11.55 -15.88
C THR A 288 43.72 12.55 -14.92
N LYS A 289 44.78 13.22 -15.37
CA LYS A 289 45.40 14.33 -14.64
C LYS A 289 44.46 15.51 -14.44
N ASP A 290 43.54 15.75 -15.37
CA ASP A 290 42.56 16.83 -15.28
C ASP A 290 41.53 16.56 -14.17
N GLN A 291 41.07 15.31 -14.03
CA GLN A 291 40.23 14.90 -12.90
C GLN A 291 40.99 15.05 -11.57
N GLN A 292 42.27 14.63 -11.51
CA GLN A 292 43.09 14.80 -10.30
C GLN A 292 43.22 16.27 -9.89
N LYS A 293 43.38 17.16 -10.87
CA LYS A 293 43.42 18.62 -10.67
C LYS A 293 42.06 19.16 -10.22
N ALA A 294 40.96 18.70 -10.82
CA ALA A 294 39.62 19.10 -10.43
C ALA A 294 39.30 18.72 -8.97
N VAL A 295 39.70 17.52 -8.52
CA VAL A 295 39.58 17.13 -7.11
C VAL A 295 40.31 18.12 -6.19
N HIS A 296 41.51 18.56 -6.58
CA HIS A 296 42.27 19.54 -5.82
C HIS A 296 41.54 20.89 -5.73
N GLU A 297 41.00 21.37 -6.85
CA GLU A 297 40.27 22.65 -6.94
C GLU A 297 39.00 22.63 -6.08
N VAL A 298 38.20 21.57 -6.18
CA VAL A 298 36.94 21.40 -5.43
C VAL A 298 37.20 21.40 -3.93
N VAL A 299 38.20 20.64 -3.47
CA VAL A 299 38.51 20.52 -2.03
C VAL A 299 39.06 21.84 -1.48
N ARG A 300 39.96 22.52 -2.20
CA ARG A 300 40.54 23.82 -1.77
C ARG A 300 39.51 24.94 -1.79
N GLY A 301 38.54 24.91 -2.70
CA GLY A 301 37.44 25.88 -2.73
C GLY A 301 36.53 25.81 -1.51
N ILE A 302 36.41 24.64 -0.89
CA ILE A 302 35.52 24.42 0.27
C ILE A 302 36.26 24.60 1.59
N SER A 303 37.55 24.29 1.65
CA SER A 303 38.37 24.42 2.86
C SER A 303 39.72 25.09 2.57
N PRO A 304 39.72 26.41 2.28
CA PRO A 304 40.95 27.14 1.92
C PRO A 304 41.95 27.22 3.08
N ASP A 305 41.45 27.27 4.32
CA ASP A 305 42.23 27.51 5.53
C ASP A 305 42.85 26.24 6.14
N LYS A 306 42.53 25.05 5.61
CA LYS A 306 43.09 23.78 6.08
C LYS A 306 44.23 23.29 5.19
N GLU A 307 45.19 22.61 5.80
CA GLU A 307 46.24 21.91 5.07
C GLU A 307 45.62 20.81 4.21
N PHE A 308 45.84 20.84 2.90
CA PHE A 308 45.29 19.84 1.98
C PHE A 308 46.34 18.81 1.58
N ARG A 309 46.08 17.54 1.87
CA ARG A 309 46.91 16.39 1.48
C ARG A 309 46.18 15.60 0.40
N ASN A 310 46.62 15.77 -0.85
CA ASN A 310 46.06 15.06 -1.99
C ASN A 310 46.87 13.78 -2.27
N HIS A 311 46.30 12.64 -1.94
CA HIS A 311 46.81 11.30 -2.26
C HIS A 311 45.92 10.60 -3.30
N VAL A 312 45.28 11.35 -4.19
CA VAL A 312 44.59 10.81 -5.34
C VAL A 312 45.60 10.49 -6.43
N PHE A 313 45.57 9.29 -6.98
CA PHE A 313 46.48 8.85 -8.03
C PHE A 313 45.76 8.75 -9.38
N VAL A 314 46.47 9.07 -10.46
CA VAL A 314 45.94 8.79 -11.80
C VAL A 314 46.19 7.33 -12.10
N ARG A 315 45.11 6.55 -12.17
CA ARG A 315 45.16 5.12 -12.50
C ARG A 315 45.80 4.98 -13.87
N THR A 316 46.94 4.30 -13.90
CA THR A 316 47.59 3.92 -15.15
C THR A 316 47.17 2.49 -15.44
N LEU A 317 46.31 2.29 -16.44
CA LEU A 317 46.05 0.96 -16.97
C LEU A 317 47.15 0.66 -17.99
N PRO A 318 48.16 -0.19 -17.69
CA PRO A 318 49.02 -0.68 -18.76
C PRO A 318 48.13 -1.44 -19.74
N GLY A 319 48.15 -1.03 -21.01
CA GLY A 319 47.54 -1.83 -22.08
C GLY A 319 48.20 -3.21 -22.12
N PRO A 320 47.49 -4.27 -22.56
CA PRO A 320 48.12 -5.56 -22.80
C PRO A 320 49.32 -5.39 -23.75
N GLU A 321 50.39 -6.17 -23.53
CA GLU A 321 51.70 -6.01 -24.19
C GLU A 321 51.65 -6.01 -25.74
N GLU A 322 50.52 -6.38 -26.35
CA GLU A 322 50.31 -6.48 -27.80
C GLU A 322 49.23 -5.52 -28.35
N SER A 323 49.00 -4.38 -27.71
CA SER A 323 48.03 -3.39 -28.23
C SER A 323 48.65 -2.55 -29.36
N GLU A 324 48.36 -2.88 -30.62
CA GLU A 324 48.69 -2.00 -31.77
C GLU A 324 47.85 -0.70 -31.72
N VAL A 325 48.53 0.44 -31.78
CA VAL A 325 47.90 1.75 -31.93
C VAL A 325 47.42 1.89 -33.37
N ILE A 326 46.11 1.83 -33.59
CA ILE A 326 45.50 2.21 -34.88
C ILE A 326 45.63 3.73 -35.01
N GLN A 327 46.42 4.19 -35.99
CA GLN A 327 46.56 5.60 -36.35
C GLN A 327 45.32 6.16 -37.05
#